data_AF-U1TNN7-F1
#
_entry.id   AF-U1TNN7-F1
#
_cell.length_a   1.000
_cell.length_b   1.000
_cell.length_c   1.000
_cell.angle_alpha   90.00
_cell.angle_beta   90.00
_cell.angle_gamma   90.00
#
_symmetry.space_group_name_H-M   'P 1'
#
loop_
_entity.id
_entity.type
_entity.pdbx_description
1 polymer ?
#
loop_
_entity_poly.entity_id
_entity_poly.type
_entity_poly.pdbx_seq_one_letter_code
_entity_poly.pdbx_strand_id
1 'polypeptide(L)'
;MPIDPGWRPPQWKITAEEPRILINGIPSNYRLFSVALIKDKPFHIDVNSWCVNACLGFSKYALNPYLILMDAQGNVQAEGFGKASGIVGVISQVLKGTVKNSGTYYLIVAADNRAPGETIVIDNVLLIGAAANPIAPLRIGMGSYPFGSVGPLLNTEETP
;
A
#
# COMPACT_ATOMS: atom_id res chain seq x y z
N MET A 1 10.75 -30.26 8.26
CA MET A 1 9.89 -29.48 7.37
C MET A 1 10.34 -28.03 7.46
N PRO A 2 10.89 -27.42 6.40
CA PRO A 2 11.51 -26.12 6.55
C PRO A 2 10.45 -25.01 6.53
N ILE A 3 10.48 -24.25 7.64
CA ILE A 3 10.26 -22.80 7.82
C ILE A 3 8.85 -22.26 7.57
N ASP A 4 8.20 -21.91 8.68
CA ASP A 4 7.20 -20.85 8.81
C ASP A 4 7.38 -19.76 7.72
N PRO A 5 6.39 -19.49 6.84
CA PRO A 5 6.48 -18.49 5.78
C PRO A 5 6.41 -17.05 6.31
N GLY A 6 6.72 -16.83 7.60
CA GLY A 6 6.62 -15.59 8.38
C GLY A 6 7.50 -14.43 7.91
N TRP A 7 7.37 -14.02 6.66
CA TRP A 7 8.01 -12.81 6.10
C TRP A 7 7.01 -11.73 5.67
N ARG A 8 5.70 -11.95 5.88
CA ARG A 8 4.72 -10.88 5.66
C ARG A 8 4.66 -10.02 6.93
N PRO A 9 4.94 -8.70 6.86
CA PRO A 9 4.66 -7.81 7.98
C PRO A 9 3.21 -7.97 8.42
N PRO A 10 2.88 -7.66 9.69
CA PRO A 10 1.50 -7.72 10.16
C PRO A 10 0.57 -7.05 9.15
N GLN A 11 -0.52 -7.75 8.84
CA GLN A 11 -1.48 -7.28 7.85
C GLN A 11 -2.71 -6.76 8.56
N TRP A 12 -3.05 -5.50 8.30
CA TRP A 12 -4.23 -4.86 8.85
C TRP A 12 -5.31 -4.77 7.79
N LYS A 13 -6.48 -5.37 8.06
CA LYS A 13 -7.60 -5.41 7.12
C LYS A 13 -8.34 -4.08 7.09
N ILE A 14 -8.60 -3.52 5.92
CA ILE A 14 -9.58 -2.45 5.73
C ILE A 14 -10.81 -3.11 5.10
N THR A 15 -11.90 -3.16 5.85
CA THR A 15 -13.20 -3.73 5.52
C THR A 15 -14.27 -2.63 5.60
N ALA A 16 -15.55 -3.02 5.47
CA ALA A 16 -16.67 -2.11 5.66
C ALA A 16 -16.87 -1.68 7.12
N GLU A 17 -16.23 -2.35 8.09
CA GLU A 17 -16.38 -2.08 9.53
C GLU A 17 -15.49 -0.93 10.01
N GLU A 18 -14.42 -0.60 9.29
CA GLU A 18 -13.56 0.53 9.61
C GLU A 18 -14.26 1.88 9.44
N PRO A 19 -13.86 2.91 10.23
CA PRO A 19 -14.38 4.25 10.08
C PRO A 19 -14.11 4.81 8.67
N ARG A 20 -14.91 5.80 8.27
CA ARG A 20 -14.82 6.45 6.96
C ARG A 20 -14.35 7.89 7.10
N ILE A 21 -13.48 8.29 6.17
CA ILE A 21 -13.07 9.68 5.95
C ILE A 21 -13.47 10.09 4.54
N LEU A 22 -13.70 11.39 4.31
CA LEU A 22 -13.93 11.93 2.98
C LEU A 22 -12.59 12.32 2.36
N ILE A 23 -12.20 11.66 1.27
CA ILE A 23 -11.04 12.03 0.44
C ILE A 23 -11.59 12.66 -0.83
N ASN A 24 -11.42 13.97 -0.98
CA ASN A 24 -11.99 14.74 -2.10
C ASN A 24 -13.50 14.48 -2.30
N GLY A 25 -14.24 14.39 -1.19
CA GLY A 25 -15.68 14.11 -1.20
C GLY A 25 -16.07 12.65 -1.39
N ILE A 26 -15.10 11.75 -1.63
CA ILE A 26 -15.36 10.31 -1.73
C ILE A 26 -15.14 9.64 -0.37
N PRO A 27 -16.15 8.91 0.15
CA PRO A 27 -15.96 8.20 1.40
C PRO A 27 -15.04 6.98 1.26
N SER A 28 -14.07 6.90 2.16
CA SER A 28 -13.00 5.91 2.15
C SER A 28 -12.83 5.31 3.54
N ASN A 29 -12.92 3.98 3.65
CA ASN A 29 -12.60 3.27 4.88
C ASN A 29 -11.10 3.41 5.16
N TYR A 30 -10.72 3.58 6.42
CA TYR A 30 -9.33 3.83 6.77
C TYR A 30 -8.89 3.18 8.08
N ARG A 31 -7.58 3.06 8.23
CA ARG A 31 -6.91 2.77 9.51
C ARG A 31 -5.94 3.86 9.88
N LEU A 32 -5.73 3.99 11.18
CA LEU A 32 -4.80 4.93 11.79
C LEU A 32 -3.61 4.19 12.39
N PHE A 33 -2.42 4.67 12.10
CA PHE A 33 -1.16 4.19 12.65
C PHE A 33 -0.41 5.37 13.27
N SER A 34 0.41 5.12 14.28
CA SER A 34 1.31 6.11 14.86
C SER A 34 2.75 5.80 14.50
N VAL A 35 3.54 6.85 14.24
CA VAL A 35 4.95 6.73 13.89
C VAL A 35 5.74 7.84 14.57
N ALA A 36 6.90 7.52 15.15
CA ALA A 36 7.81 8.53 15.71
C ALA A 36 8.74 9.04 14.62
N LEU A 37 8.74 10.36 14.37
CA LEU A 37 9.64 10.99 13.39
C LEU A 37 10.56 11.99 14.09
N ILE A 38 11.74 12.19 13.51
CA ILE A 38 12.79 13.06 14.04
C ILE A 38 12.91 14.28 13.14
N LYS A 39 12.99 15.45 13.77
CA LYS A 39 13.21 16.74 13.10
C LYS A 39 14.37 16.65 12.11
N ASP A 40 14.14 17.18 10.91
CA ASP A 40 15.10 17.28 9.80
C ASP A 40 15.71 15.95 9.33
N LYS A 41 15.28 14.80 9.88
CA LYS A 41 15.64 13.48 9.35
C LYS A 41 14.67 13.07 8.25
N PRO A 42 15.19 12.52 7.13
CA PRO A 42 14.32 11.98 6.10
C PRO A 42 13.56 10.76 6.63
N PHE A 43 12.27 10.71 6.31
CA PHE A 43 11.44 9.54 6.54
C PHE A 43 11.09 8.87 5.21
N HIS A 44 10.94 7.56 5.24
CA HIS A 44 10.46 6.76 4.13
C HIS A 44 9.45 5.75 4.66
N ILE A 45 8.17 6.00 4.43
CA ILE A 45 7.08 5.10 4.79
C ILE A 45 6.65 4.36 3.53
N ASP A 46 6.72 3.03 3.57
CA ASP A 46 6.22 2.13 2.53
C ASP A 46 4.95 1.43 3.05
N VAL A 47 3.85 1.57 2.33
CA VAL A 47 2.59 0.90 2.61
C VAL A 47 2.33 -0.13 1.54
N ASN A 48 2.47 -1.39 1.90
CA ASN A 48 2.15 -2.50 1.03
C ASN A 48 0.68 -2.85 1.17
N SER A 49 -0.04 -2.92 0.05
CA SER A 49 -1.35 -3.54 -0.05
C SER A 49 -1.26 -4.88 -0.76
N TRP A 50 -1.86 -5.91 -0.17
CA TRP A 50 -1.86 -7.23 -0.76
C TRP A 50 -3.12 -7.50 -1.56
N CYS A 51 -2.90 -8.27 -2.62
CA CYS A 51 -3.96 -8.75 -3.47
C CYS A 51 -4.96 -9.62 -2.70
N VAL A 52 -6.23 -9.37 -2.95
CA VAL A 52 -7.34 -10.16 -2.42
C VAL A 52 -7.21 -11.60 -2.93
N ASN A 53 -7.46 -12.57 -2.05
CA ASN A 53 -7.42 -14.00 -2.36
C ASN A 53 -6.13 -14.47 -3.05
N ALA A 54 -4.98 -13.94 -2.61
CA ALA A 54 -3.66 -14.31 -3.12
C ALA A 54 -3.50 -14.15 -4.64
N CYS A 55 -4.25 -13.24 -5.27
CA CYS A 55 -4.16 -12.98 -6.71
C CYS A 55 -4.49 -14.20 -7.60
N LEU A 56 -5.33 -15.11 -7.10
CA LEU A 56 -5.81 -16.25 -7.87
C LEU A 56 -6.82 -15.80 -8.94
N GLY A 57 -6.60 -16.23 -10.19
CA GLY A 57 -7.49 -15.95 -11.33
C GLY A 57 -7.01 -14.84 -12.28
N PHE A 58 -7.81 -14.59 -13.33
CA PHE A 58 -7.51 -13.58 -14.36
C PHE A 58 -7.81 -12.15 -13.90
N SER A 59 -8.72 -11.98 -12.94
CA SER A 59 -9.09 -10.68 -12.36
C SER A 59 -8.45 -10.54 -10.99
N LYS A 60 -7.42 -9.70 -10.91
CA LYS A 60 -6.66 -9.44 -9.68
C LYS A 60 -7.11 -8.12 -9.09
N TYR A 61 -7.25 -8.07 -7.77
CA TYR A 61 -7.75 -6.89 -7.05
C TYR A 61 -6.89 -6.64 -5.82
N ALA A 62 -6.58 -5.38 -5.55
CA ALA A 62 -5.96 -4.96 -4.31
C ALA A 62 -6.53 -3.61 -3.88
N LEU A 63 -6.38 -3.29 -2.60
CA LEU A 63 -6.68 -1.95 -2.13
C LEU A 63 -5.65 -0.99 -2.72
N ASN A 64 -6.12 0.12 -3.28
CA ASN A 64 -5.24 1.23 -3.69
C ASN A 64 -5.17 2.22 -2.51
N PRO A 65 -4.08 2.28 -1.72
CA PRO A 65 -4.08 3.11 -0.54
C PRO A 65 -3.83 4.58 -0.88
N TYR A 66 -4.59 5.46 -0.23
CA TYR A 66 -4.28 6.88 -0.09
C TYR A 66 -3.67 7.12 1.29
N LEU A 67 -2.53 7.82 1.31
CA LEU A 67 -1.77 8.04 2.54
C LEU A 67 -1.92 9.50 2.98
N ILE A 68 -2.16 9.71 4.28
CA ILE A 68 -2.16 11.03 4.90
C ILE A 68 -1.32 10.94 6.18
N LEU A 69 -0.25 11.72 6.25
CA LEU A 69 0.60 11.85 7.43
C LEU A 69 0.30 13.18 8.11
N MET A 70 -0.05 13.13 9.40
CA MET A 70 -0.42 14.30 10.20
C MET A 70 0.43 14.40 11.46
N ASP A 71 0.64 15.63 11.94
CA ASP A 71 1.19 15.86 13.28
C ASP A 71 0.14 15.67 14.40
N ALA A 72 0.57 15.82 15.65
CA ALA A 72 -0.31 15.71 16.81
C ALA A 72 -1.39 16.81 16.90
N GLN A 73 -1.25 17.89 16.13
CA GLN A 73 -2.23 18.98 16.05
C GLN A 73 -3.23 18.75 14.90
N GLY A 74 -3.06 17.68 14.12
CA GLY A 74 -3.90 17.37 12.96
C GLY A 74 -3.50 18.10 11.68
N ASN A 75 -2.34 18.74 11.64
CA ASN A 75 -1.84 19.37 10.41
C ASN A 75 -1.24 18.30 9.50
N VAL A 76 -1.69 18.26 8.25
CA VAL A 76 -1.15 17.38 7.21
C VAL A 76 0.27 17.80 6.87
N GLN A 77 1.21 16.86 7.01
CA GLN A 77 2.62 17.04 6.66
C GLN A 77 2.93 16.54 5.25
N ALA A 78 2.26 15.46 4.85
CA ALA A 78 2.37 14.87 3.53
C ALA A 78 1.12 14.03 3.26
N GLU A 79 0.61 14.07 2.03
CA GLU A 79 -0.49 13.23 1.59
C GLU A 79 -0.34 12.88 0.12
N GLY A 80 -1.03 11.83 -0.31
CA GLY A 80 -1.16 11.53 -1.72
C GLY A 80 -1.13 10.05 -2.05
N PHE A 81 -1.12 9.82 -3.36
CA PHE A 81 -0.78 8.54 -3.95
C PHE A 81 0.74 8.47 -3.98
N GLY A 82 1.31 7.42 -3.38
CA GLY A 82 2.64 7.02 -3.80
C GLY A 82 2.62 6.64 -5.29
N LYS A 83 3.80 6.39 -5.86
CA LYS A 83 3.85 5.69 -7.14
C LYS A 83 3.58 4.23 -6.86
N ALA A 84 2.41 3.75 -7.28
CA ALA A 84 2.07 2.34 -7.20
C ALA A 84 3.14 1.53 -7.96
N SER A 85 3.95 0.76 -7.24
CA SER A 85 4.85 -0.23 -7.83
C SER A 85 4.36 -1.62 -7.47
N GLY A 86 4.20 -2.45 -8.49
CA GLY A 86 3.72 -3.82 -8.35
C GLY A 86 4.86 -4.81 -8.29
N ILE A 87 4.75 -5.72 -7.33
CA ILE A 87 5.27 -7.08 -7.46
C ILE A 87 4.02 -7.96 -7.54
N VAL A 88 4.07 -9.07 -8.26
CA VAL A 88 2.91 -9.97 -8.40
C VAL A 88 2.28 -10.26 -7.03
N GLY A 89 1.08 -9.74 -6.80
CA GLY A 89 0.33 -9.93 -5.56
C GLY A 89 0.46 -8.83 -4.50
N VAL A 90 1.25 -7.77 -4.74
CA VAL A 90 1.48 -6.66 -3.81
C VAL A 90 1.57 -5.32 -4.56
N ILE A 91 0.95 -4.28 -4.00
CA ILE A 91 1.13 -2.89 -4.43
C ILE A 91 1.82 -2.15 -3.30
N SER A 92 2.98 -1.55 -3.58
CA SER A 92 3.64 -0.63 -2.65
C SER A 92 3.24 0.80 -2.96
N GLN A 93 2.96 1.56 -1.90
CA GLN A 93 2.74 3.00 -1.92
C GLN A 93 3.70 3.69 -0.96
N VAL A 94 4.42 4.68 -1.46
CA VAL A 94 5.54 5.29 -0.73
C VAL A 94 5.26 6.75 -0.40
N LEU A 95 5.48 7.12 0.86
CA LEU A 95 5.50 8.50 1.35
C LEU A 95 6.89 8.85 1.87
N LYS A 96 7.46 9.95 1.37
CA LYS A 96 8.81 10.41 1.73
C LYS A 96 8.80 11.90 2.04
N GLY A 97 9.68 12.33 2.94
CA GLY A 97 9.84 13.74 3.27
C GLY A 97 10.70 13.95 4.50
N THR A 98 10.62 15.15 5.06
CA THR A 98 11.21 15.52 6.34
C THR A 98 10.15 16.22 7.19
N VAL A 99 10.33 16.20 8.52
CA VAL A 99 9.44 16.90 9.44
C VAL A 99 10.16 18.02 10.18
N LYS A 100 9.45 19.11 10.48
CA LYS A 100 10.03 20.30 11.14
C LYS A 100 10.26 20.12 12.64
N ASN A 101 9.56 19.17 13.25
CA ASN A 101 9.60 18.89 14.70
C ASN A 101 9.73 17.39 14.93
N SER A 102 10.45 16.99 15.98
CA SER A 102 10.44 15.59 16.42
C SER A 102 9.15 15.32 17.19
N GLY A 103 8.57 14.13 17.02
CA GLY A 103 7.37 13.76 17.77
C GLY A 103 6.64 12.56 17.20
N THR A 104 5.46 12.30 17.75
CA THR A 104 4.52 11.29 17.22
C THR A 104 3.69 11.91 16.11
N TYR A 105 3.73 11.25 14.96
CA TYR A 105 2.92 11.55 13.79
C TYR A 105 1.91 10.42 13.58
N TYR A 106 0.84 10.73 12.89
CA TYR A 106 -0.27 9.82 12.63
C TYR A 106 -0.41 9.59 11.14
N LEU A 107 -0.31 8.33 10.73
CA LEU A 107 -0.50 7.90 9.35
C LEU A 107 -1.91 7.32 9.20
N ILE A 108 -2.74 7.99 8.42
CA ILE A 108 -3.98 7.42 7.90
C ILE A 108 -3.66 6.66 6.62
N VAL A 109 -4.08 5.40 6.57
CA VAL A 109 -4.09 4.58 5.36
C VAL A 109 -5.54 4.33 5.00
N ALA A 110 -5.99 4.92 3.90
CA ALA A 110 -7.37 4.87 3.46
C ALA A 110 -7.51 4.15 2.11
N ALA A 111 -8.64 3.49 1.86
CA ALA A 111 -8.96 2.93 0.57
C ALA A 111 -9.31 4.04 -0.45
N ASP A 112 -8.58 4.15 -1.55
CA ASP A 112 -8.97 5.05 -2.64
C ASP A 112 -10.15 4.47 -3.41
N ASN A 113 -11.32 5.04 -3.14
CA ASN A 113 -12.59 4.62 -3.72
C ASN A 113 -13.03 5.52 -4.88
N ARG A 114 -12.17 6.39 -5.42
CA ARG A 114 -12.54 7.30 -6.52
C ARG A 114 -12.87 6.57 -7.82
N ALA A 115 -12.21 5.44 -8.05
CA ALA A 115 -12.43 4.62 -9.24
C ALA A 115 -12.24 3.11 -8.97
N PRO A 116 -13.17 2.46 -8.23
CA PRO A 116 -13.10 1.02 -7.96
C PRO A 116 -13.16 0.19 -9.24
N GLY A 117 -12.33 -0.85 -9.33
CA GLY A 117 -12.23 -1.72 -10.51
C GLY A 117 -11.28 -1.22 -11.60
N GLU A 118 -10.85 0.04 -11.58
CA GLU A 118 -9.85 0.54 -12.52
C GLU A 118 -8.48 -0.10 -12.28
N THR A 119 -7.73 -0.32 -13.36
CA THR A 119 -6.38 -0.89 -13.27
C THR A 119 -5.42 0.09 -12.61
N ILE A 120 -4.84 -0.31 -11.48
CA ILE A 120 -3.91 0.51 -10.70
C ILE A 120 -2.44 0.18 -10.97
N VAL A 121 -2.11 -1.06 -11.30
CA VAL A 121 -0.76 -1.48 -11.71
C VAL A 121 -0.86 -2.62 -12.74
N ILE A 122 0.13 -2.71 -13.63
CA ILE A 122 0.31 -3.82 -14.57
C ILE A 122 1.64 -4.52 -14.26
N ASP A 123 1.56 -5.81 -13.94
CA ASP A 123 2.72 -6.67 -13.72
C ASP A 123 3.01 -7.55 -14.94
N ASN A 124 4.27 -7.89 -15.14
CA ASN A 124 4.71 -8.85 -16.14
C ASN A 124 5.02 -10.19 -15.45
N VAL A 125 4.35 -11.26 -15.87
CA VAL A 125 4.62 -12.61 -15.34
C VAL A 125 5.24 -13.49 -16.43
N LEU A 126 6.34 -14.15 -16.08
CA LEU A 126 6.95 -15.19 -16.90
C LEU A 126 6.28 -16.53 -16.58
N LEU A 127 5.59 -17.11 -17.57
CA LEU A 127 5.01 -18.44 -17.45
C LEU A 127 6.07 -19.49 -17.81
N ILE A 128 6.65 -20.13 -16.79
CA ILE A 128 7.57 -21.25 -16.97
C ILE A 128 6.73 -22.51 -17.24
N GLY A 129 6.91 -23.14 -18.40
CA GLY A 129 6.25 -24.41 -18.76
C GLY A 129 5.14 -24.32 -19.81
N ALA A 130 4.90 -23.16 -20.43
CA ALA A 130 4.05 -23.10 -21.63
C ALA A 130 4.75 -23.84 -22.79
N ALA A 131 4.05 -24.78 -23.42
CA ALA A 131 4.59 -25.64 -24.46
C ALA A 131 5.17 -24.82 -25.63
N ALA A 132 6.49 -24.96 -25.83
CA ALA A 132 7.25 -24.55 -27.02
C ALA A 132 6.91 -23.18 -27.64
N ASN A 133 7.67 -22.15 -27.24
CA ASN A 133 7.85 -20.80 -27.83
C ASN A 133 6.86 -19.70 -27.40
N PRO A 134 7.29 -18.42 -27.34
CA PRO A 134 8.49 -17.85 -26.71
C PRO A 134 8.15 -17.34 -25.29
N ILE A 135 9.18 -16.89 -24.59
CA ILE A 135 9.12 -16.20 -23.29
C ILE A 135 8.42 -14.84 -23.47
N ALA A 136 7.11 -14.83 -23.70
CA ALA A 136 6.32 -13.61 -23.79
C ALA A 136 5.81 -13.26 -22.39
N PRO A 137 6.21 -12.12 -21.80
CA PRO A 137 5.66 -11.70 -20.52
C PRO A 137 4.15 -11.45 -20.66
N LEU A 138 3.34 -12.16 -19.88
CA LEU A 138 1.92 -11.88 -19.80
C LEU A 138 1.74 -10.63 -18.93
N ARG A 139 1.13 -9.59 -19.50
CA ARG A 139 0.72 -8.39 -18.76
C ARG A 139 -0.54 -8.70 -17.98
N ILE A 140 -0.45 -8.63 -16.66
CA ILE A 140 -1.58 -8.83 -15.78
C ILE A 140 -1.84 -7.54 -15.01
N GLY A 141 -3.02 -6.95 -15.24
CA GLY A 141 -3.48 -5.80 -14.48
C GLY A 141 -4.02 -6.21 -13.12
N MET A 142 -3.88 -5.30 -12.15
CA MET A 142 -4.56 -5.38 -10.86
C MET A 142 -5.51 -4.20 -10.74
N GLY A 143 -6.76 -4.49 -10.40
CA GLY A 143 -7.82 -3.49 -10.19
C GLY A 143 -7.85 -2.96 -8.77
N SER A 144 -8.30 -1.73 -8.60
CA SER A 144 -8.62 -1.16 -7.29
C SER A 144 -9.79 -1.86 -6.65
N TYR A 145 -9.72 -2.06 -5.33
CA TYR A 145 -10.79 -2.63 -4.53
C TYR A 145 -10.99 -1.80 -3.25
N PRO A 146 -12.23 -1.57 -2.80
CA PRO A 146 -12.50 -0.74 -1.62
C PRO A 146 -11.97 -1.32 -0.30
N PHE A 147 -11.60 -2.60 -0.32
CA PHE A 147 -11.19 -3.36 0.85
C PHE A 147 -9.90 -4.11 0.56
N GLY A 148 -9.18 -4.50 1.60
CA GLY A 148 -7.94 -5.25 1.43
C GLY A 148 -7.15 -5.34 2.71
N SER A 149 -5.90 -5.78 2.62
CA SER A 149 -4.96 -5.67 3.72
C SER A 149 -3.84 -4.70 3.38
N VAL A 150 -3.38 -3.98 4.40
CA VAL A 150 -2.27 -3.04 4.32
C VAL A 150 -1.23 -3.35 5.37
N GLY A 151 0.00 -2.94 5.11
CA GLY A 151 1.16 -3.17 5.98
C GLY A 151 2.15 -2.02 5.85
N PRO A 152 1.99 -0.95 6.66
CA PRO A 152 2.94 0.13 6.73
C PRO A 152 4.28 -0.33 7.32
N LEU A 153 5.36 0.14 6.71
CA LEU A 153 6.75 -0.04 7.10
C LEU A 153 7.43 1.31 7.10
N LEU A 154 8.04 1.70 8.22
CA LEU A 154 8.94 2.85 8.26
C LEU A 154 10.36 2.37 8.04
N ASN A 155 10.97 2.85 6.95
CA ASN A 155 12.39 2.73 6.70
C ASN A 155 13.07 4.03 7.17
N THR A 156 13.80 3.95 8.28
CA THR A 156 14.76 4.98 8.65
C THR A 156 16.09 4.58 8.01
N GLU A 157 16.63 5.39 7.10
CA GLU A 157 17.96 5.12 6.53
C GLU A 157 19.02 5.16 7.64
N GLU A 158 19.33 3.99 8.19
CA GLU A 158 20.58 3.54 8.79
C GLU A 158 20.58 1.99 8.68
N THR A 159 20.61 1.46 7.45
CA THR A 159 20.97 0.05 7.24
C THR A 159 21.93 -0.04 6.06
N PRO A 160 23.17 -0.53 6.25
CA PRO A 160 24.19 -0.65 5.21
C PRO A 160 23.85 -1.70 4.14
#